data_AF-A0A2E2K6J0-F1
#
_entry.id   AF-A0A2E2K6J0-F1
#
_cell.length_a   1.000
_cell.length_b   1.000
_cell.length_c   1.000
_cell.angle_alpha   90.00
_cell.angle_beta   90.00
_cell.angle_gamma   90.00
#
_symmetry.space_group_name_H-M   'P 1'
#
loop_
_entity.id
_entity.type
_entity.pdbx_description
1 polymer ?
#
loop_
_entity_poly.entity_id
_entity_poly.type
_entity_poly.pdbx_seq_one_letter_code
_entity_poly.pdbx_strand_id
1 'polypeptide(L)'
;MAKLPEVKRVQLEDFPGFPKSVKNLVYVLNLMLQSLVNALNKDITLKENILCQEKELTFRTSSSYDGTAENFDNLVFKSSLPGMAKHLLVTQIIQNEGNHTPIENSVRADWLDINRNITIYFLTGLTASKNYTVRFLVF
;
A
#
# COMPACT_ATOMS: atom_id res chain seq x y z
N MET A 1 -3.33 -11.04 8.00
CA MET A 1 -3.16 -11.89 6.80
C MET A 1 -4.13 -13.04 6.91
N ALA A 2 -5.06 -13.20 5.95
CA ALA A 2 -5.96 -14.34 5.94
C ALA A 2 -5.14 -15.63 5.78
N LYS A 3 -5.10 -16.48 6.80
CA LYS A 3 -4.33 -17.71 6.78
C LYS A 3 -5.18 -18.77 6.08
N LEU A 4 -4.74 -19.21 4.91
CA LEU A 4 -5.44 -20.25 4.15
C LEU A 4 -5.48 -21.57 4.94
N PRO A 5 -6.52 -22.39 4.76
CA PRO A 5 -6.65 -23.68 5.44
C PRO A 5 -5.50 -24.63 5.08
N GLU A 6 -5.02 -25.38 6.08
CA GLU A 6 -3.84 -26.26 5.98
C GLU A 6 -4.07 -27.52 5.11
N VAL A 7 -5.33 -27.85 4.80
CA VAL A 7 -5.68 -29.05 4.05
C VAL A 7 -5.50 -28.81 2.55
N LYS A 8 -4.29 -29.13 2.06
CA LYS A 8 -3.91 -28.97 0.65
C LYS A 8 -4.38 -30.09 -0.27
N ARG A 9 -4.81 -31.24 0.29
CA ARG A 9 -5.17 -32.43 -0.49
C ARG A 9 -5.95 -33.41 0.38
N VAL A 10 -6.95 -34.06 -0.22
CA VAL A 10 -7.67 -35.21 0.36
C VAL A 10 -7.00 -36.49 -0.13
N GLN A 11 -6.60 -37.38 0.77
CA GLN A 11 -5.92 -38.63 0.41
C GLN A 11 -6.95 -39.72 0.13
N LEU A 12 -6.61 -40.65 -0.77
CA LEU A 12 -7.48 -41.81 -1.06
C LEU A 12 -7.57 -42.77 0.13
N GLU A 13 -6.57 -42.71 1.01
CA GLU A 13 -6.47 -43.49 2.25
C GLU A 13 -7.51 -43.06 3.29
N ASP A 14 -8.03 -41.83 3.20
CA ASP A 14 -9.09 -41.31 4.06
C ASP A 14 -10.46 -41.98 3.78
N PHE A 15 -10.58 -42.75 2.69
CA PHE A 15 -11.83 -43.39 2.23
C PHE A 15 -11.65 -44.89 1.89
N PRO A 16 -11.30 -45.74 2.86
CA PRO A 16 -11.21 -47.19 2.63
C PRO A 16 -12.61 -47.77 2.37
N GLY A 17 -12.76 -48.57 1.31
CA GLY A 17 -14.02 -49.28 0.98
C GLY A 17 -14.99 -48.53 0.05
N PHE A 18 -14.68 -47.30 -0.36
CA PHE A 18 -15.58 -46.54 -1.23
C PHE A 18 -15.56 -47.01 -2.70
N PRO A 19 -16.70 -46.92 -3.41
CA PRO A 19 -16.81 -47.24 -4.83
C PRO A 19 -15.82 -46.46 -5.69
N LYS A 20 -15.40 -47.05 -6.82
CA LYS A 20 -14.43 -46.44 -7.76
C LYS A 20 -14.88 -45.05 -8.26
N SER A 21 -16.19 -44.82 -8.38
CA SER A 21 -16.78 -43.52 -8.74
C SER A 21 -16.44 -42.41 -7.74
N VAL A 22 -16.47 -42.72 -6.45
CA VAL A 22 -16.13 -41.76 -5.38
C VAL A 22 -14.64 -41.44 -5.39
N LYS A 23 -13.79 -42.44 -5.67
CA LYS A 23 -12.34 -42.24 -5.83
C LYS A 23 -11.98 -41.34 -7.02
N ASN A 24 -12.73 -41.45 -8.12
CA ASN A 24 -12.58 -40.54 -9.27
C ASN A 24 -13.00 -39.11 -8.92
N LEU A 25 -14.00 -38.94 -8.05
CA LEU A 25 -14.47 -37.62 -7.60
C LEU A 25 -13.45 -36.92 -6.69
N VAL A 26 -12.74 -37.68 -5.84
CA VAL A 26 -11.63 -37.16 -5.01
C VAL A 26 -10.50 -36.59 -5.88
N TYR A 27 -10.22 -37.19 -7.04
CA TYR A 27 -9.23 -36.65 -7.98
C TYR A 27 -9.66 -35.28 -8.53
N VAL A 28 -10.93 -35.16 -8.96
CA VAL A 28 -11.49 -33.89 -9.46
C VAL A 28 -11.53 -32.82 -8.37
N LEU A 29 -11.89 -33.19 -7.13
CA LEU A 29 -11.86 -32.27 -5.98
C LEU A 29 -10.44 -31.80 -5.66
N ASN A 30 -9.45 -32.68 -5.71
CA ASN A 30 -8.06 -32.31 -5.50
C ASN A 30 -7.54 -31.37 -6.59
N LEU A 31 -7.91 -31.59 -7.86
CA LEU A 31 -7.61 -30.68 -8.95
C LEU A 31 -8.27 -29.31 -8.76
N MET A 32 -9.55 -29.29 -8.34
CA MET A 32 -10.26 -28.04 -8.03
C MET A 32 -9.61 -27.29 -6.86
N LEU A 33 -9.28 -27.99 -5.77
CA LEU A 33 -8.60 -27.39 -4.61
C LEU A 33 -7.22 -26.87 -4.98
N GLN A 34 -6.44 -27.60 -5.79
CA GLN A 34 -5.17 -27.09 -6.31
C GLN A 34 -5.36 -25.89 -7.22
N SER A 35 -6.38 -25.88 -8.09
CA SER A 35 -6.68 -24.73 -8.93
C SER A 35 -7.14 -23.53 -8.13
N LEU A 36 -7.91 -23.70 -7.05
CA LEU A 36 -8.32 -22.63 -6.14
C LEU A 36 -7.15 -22.11 -5.33
N VAL A 37 -6.34 -23.00 -4.76
CA VAL A 37 -5.13 -22.64 -4.03
C VAL A 37 -4.12 -21.96 -4.95
N ASN A 38 -3.98 -22.42 -6.20
CA ASN A 38 -3.13 -21.77 -7.19
C ASN A 38 -3.72 -20.45 -7.67
N ALA A 39 -5.03 -20.33 -7.90
CA ALA A 39 -5.66 -19.05 -8.26
C ALA A 39 -5.57 -18.03 -7.13
N LEU A 40 -5.68 -18.49 -5.87
CA LEU A 40 -5.46 -17.66 -4.68
C LEU A 40 -3.98 -17.40 -4.39
N ASN A 41 -3.05 -18.19 -4.92
CA ASN A 41 -1.60 -18.03 -4.68
C ASN A 41 -0.79 -17.52 -5.89
N LYS A 42 -1.31 -17.60 -7.12
CA LYS A 42 -0.61 -17.39 -8.40
C LYS A 42 -1.59 -17.12 -9.55
N ASP A 43 -2.18 -15.94 -9.56
CA ASP A 43 -2.49 -15.12 -10.75
C ASP A 43 -3.50 -14.01 -10.44
N ILE A 44 -3.37 -13.32 -9.30
CA ILE A 44 -3.93 -11.98 -9.21
C ILE A 44 -2.78 -10.99 -9.48
N THR A 45 -3.05 -10.10 -10.42
CA THR A 45 -2.00 -9.38 -11.16
C THR A 45 -1.96 -7.90 -10.78
N LEU A 46 -0.79 -7.31 -11.08
CA LEU A 46 -0.35 -5.91 -10.95
C LEU A 46 -0.06 -5.36 -9.54
N LYS A 47 -0.48 -5.99 -8.43
CA LYS A 47 -0.37 -5.40 -7.08
C LYS A 47 -0.07 -6.33 -5.89
N GLU A 48 0.02 -7.64 -6.04
CA GLU A 48 -0.24 -8.55 -4.91
C GLU A 48 0.83 -8.69 -3.82
N ASN A 49 1.98 -8.05 -4.00
CA ASN A 49 2.84 -7.78 -2.85
C ASN A 49 3.62 -6.48 -3.08
N ILE A 50 2.94 -5.42 -3.53
CA ILE A 50 3.49 -4.09 -3.28
C ILE A 50 3.43 -3.95 -1.76
N LEU A 51 4.52 -4.32 -1.09
CA LEU A 51 4.85 -3.78 0.22
C LEU A 51 4.78 -2.28 0.00
N CYS A 52 3.64 -1.71 0.37
CA CYS A 52 3.38 -0.30 0.30
C CYS A 52 3.12 0.16 1.72
N GLN A 53 3.63 1.34 2.01
CA GLN A 53 3.36 1.99 3.27
C GLN A 53 2.49 3.21 2.99
N GLU A 54 1.34 3.25 3.63
CA GLU A 54 0.59 4.49 3.77
C GLU A 54 1.15 5.25 4.96
N LYS A 55 1.50 6.52 4.74
CA LYS A 55 1.96 7.41 5.80
C LYS A 55 1.16 8.69 5.79
N GLU A 56 0.52 8.97 6.92
CA GLU A 56 -0.11 10.26 7.20
C GLU A 56 0.88 11.15 7.98
N LEU A 57 1.03 12.39 7.53
CA LEU A 57 1.81 13.43 8.19
C LEU A 57 0.98 14.70 8.30
N THR A 58 1.08 15.35 9.45
CA THR A 58 0.46 16.65 9.71
C THR A 58 1.55 17.70 9.89
N PHE A 59 1.40 18.83 9.21
CA PHE A 59 2.36 19.93 9.30
C PHE A 59 1.68 21.27 9.06
N ARG A 60 2.40 22.34 9.41
CA ARG A 60 1.99 23.71 9.19
C ARG A 60 2.97 24.37 8.23
N THR A 61 2.48 24.97 7.16
CA THR A 61 3.31 25.80 6.29
C THR A 61 3.67 27.09 7.00
N SER A 62 4.91 27.57 6.84
CA SER A 62 5.37 28.85 7.37
C SER A 62 4.61 30.03 6.75
N SER A 63 4.74 31.22 7.34
CA SER A 63 4.17 32.45 6.78
C SER A 63 4.92 32.96 5.55
N SER A 64 6.19 32.57 5.39
CA SER A 64 7.02 32.88 4.23
C SER A 64 6.91 31.84 3.10
N TYR A 65 6.10 30.80 3.28
CA TYR A 65 5.95 29.75 2.28
C TYR A 65 5.28 30.30 1.01
N ASP A 66 6.04 30.35 -0.07
CA ASP A 66 5.66 30.89 -1.39
C ASP A 66 5.47 29.80 -2.45
N GLY A 67 5.48 28.53 -2.03
CA GLY A 67 5.51 27.42 -2.97
C GLY A 67 6.89 27.16 -3.56
N THR A 68 7.97 27.56 -2.86
CA THR A 68 9.35 27.15 -3.16
C THR A 68 9.95 26.32 -2.03
N ALA A 69 11.06 25.63 -2.32
CA ALA A 69 11.71 24.72 -1.39
C ALA A 69 12.37 25.41 -0.19
N GLU A 70 12.70 26.70 -0.29
CA GLU A 70 13.50 27.40 0.74
C GLU A 70 12.74 27.64 2.05
N ASN A 71 11.40 27.63 2.02
CA ASN A 71 10.55 27.97 3.16
C ASN A 71 9.70 26.78 3.66
N PHE A 72 10.10 25.55 3.34
CA PHE A 72 9.41 24.33 3.73
C PHE A 72 10.21 23.54 4.78
N ASP A 73 9.56 23.18 5.88
CA ASP A 73 10.16 22.33 6.90
C ASP A 73 10.20 20.88 6.40
N ASN A 74 11.41 20.31 6.32
CA ASN A 74 11.60 18.94 5.86
C ASN A 74 10.77 17.96 6.68
N LEU A 75 9.94 17.17 5.99
CA LEU A 75 9.16 16.11 6.63
C LEU A 75 9.92 14.79 6.51
N VAL A 76 10.26 14.18 7.65
CA VAL A 76 11.02 12.94 7.68
C VAL A 76 10.21 11.83 8.31
N PHE A 77 10.17 10.67 7.67
CA PHE A 77 9.63 9.46 8.27
C PHE A 77 10.40 8.21 7.87
N LYS A 78 10.41 7.23 8.76
CA LYS A 78 11.03 5.93 8.51
C LYS A 78 10.08 5.03 7.70
N SER A 79 10.59 4.54 6.58
CA SER A 79 9.95 3.56 5.74
C SER A 79 9.99 2.18 6.39
N SER A 80 8.86 1.48 6.41
CA SER A 80 8.74 0.09 6.83
C SER A 80 9.07 -0.90 5.70
N LEU A 81 9.38 -0.39 4.51
CA LEU A 81 9.74 -1.21 3.37
C LEU A 81 11.09 -1.92 3.61
N PRO A 82 11.24 -3.18 3.14
CA PRO A 82 12.47 -3.93 3.32
C PRO A 82 13.64 -3.38 2.49
N GLY A 83 13.38 -2.48 1.53
CA GLY A 83 14.37 -1.85 0.68
C GLY A 83 14.10 -0.36 0.46
N MET A 84 14.86 0.25 -0.46
CA MET A 84 14.68 1.64 -0.88
C MET A 84 13.35 1.80 -1.63
N ALA A 85 12.57 2.80 -1.23
CA ALA A 85 11.35 3.20 -1.91
C ALA A 85 11.68 3.73 -3.32
N LYS A 86 10.92 3.27 -4.32
CA LYS A 86 11.09 3.69 -5.71
C LYS A 86 10.09 4.78 -6.09
N HIS A 87 8.94 4.78 -5.42
CA HIS A 87 7.86 5.68 -5.71
C HIS A 87 7.23 6.22 -4.42
N LEU A 88 6.84 7.49 -4.48
CA LEU A 88 6.04 8.16 -3.48
C LEU A 88 4.94 8.91 -4.22
N LEU A 89 3.70 8.57 -3.91
CA LEU A 89 2.52 9.21 -4.45
C LEU A 89 1.83 10.00 -3.36
N VAL A 90 1.47 11.24 -3.66
CA VAL A 90 0.59 12.04 -2.80
C VAL A 90 -0.84 11.62 -3.10
N THR A 91 -1.51 10.98 -2.15
CA THR A 91 -2.87 10.43 -2.37
C THR A 91 -3.96 11.40 -1.95
N GLN A 92 -3.75 12.09 -0.84
CA GLN A 92 -4.73 13.01 -0.27
C GLN A 92 -4.03 14.15 0.46
N ILE A 93 -4.60 15.35 0.32
CA ILE A 93 -4.22 16.52 1.10
C ILE A 93 -5.49 17.16 1.62
N ILE A 94 -5.49 17.48 2.91
CA ILE A 94 -6.60 18.09 3.62
C ILE A 94 -6.08 19.34 4.32
N GLN A 95 -6.69 20.50 4.06
CA GLN A 95 -6.49 21.68 4.89
C GLN A 95 -7.35 21.56 6.15
N ASN A 96 -6.72 21.60 7.33
CA ASN A 96 -7.37 21.32 8.62
C ASN A 96 -8.03 22.56 9.25
N GLU A 97 -8.60 23.45 8.45
CA GLU A 97 -9.21 24.70 8.94
C GLU A 97 -10.71 24.74 8.69
N GLY A 98 -11.50 24.30 9.68
CA GLY A 98 -12.95 24.52 9.76
C GLY A 98 -13.77 23.97 8.59
N ASN A 99 -13.80 24.72 7.48
CA ASN A 99 -14.49 24.35 6.24
C ASN A 99 -13.52 23.76 5.23
N HIS A 100 -13.95 22.70 4.55
CA HIS A 100 -13.19 22.12 3.46
C HIS A 100 -13.00 23.15 2.34
N THR A 101 -11.75 23.47 2.05
CA THR A 101 -11.34 24.30 0.92
C THR A 101 -10.59 23.41 -0.08
N PRO A 102 -11.05 23.31 -1.33
CA PRO A 102 -10.37 22.52 -2.34
C PRO A 102 -9.00 23.15 -2.65
N ILE A 103 -7.99 22.30 -2.85
CA ILE A 103 -6.67 22.73 -3.30
C ILE A 103 -6.70 22.74 -4.83
N GLU A 104 -6.66 23.93 -5.42
CA GLU A 104 -6.78 24.11 -6.88
C GLU A 104 -5.46 23.90 -7.61
N ASN A 105 -4.34 24.11 -6.93
CA ASN A 105 -3.01 23.97 -7.50
C ASN A 105 -2.57 22.51 -7.57
N SER A 106 -1.77 22.17 -8.59
CA SER A 106 -1.16 20.84 -8.70
C SER A 106 -0.15 20.62 -7.57
N VAL A 107 -0.31 19.50 -6.86
CA VAL A 107 0.57 19.12 -5.75
C VAL A 107 1.48 17.97 -6.16
N ARG A 108 2.78 18.20 -6.07
CA ARG A 108 3.84 17.20 -6.17
C ARG A 108 4.75 17.31 -4.95
N ALA A 109 5.35 16.19 -4.56
CA ALA A 109 6.35 16.14 -3.52
C ALA A 109 7.74 15.92 -4.15
N ASP A 110 8.72 16.70 -3.73
CA ASP A 110 10.13 16.41 -3.93
C ASP A 110 10.66 15.66 -2.71
N TRP A 111 11.26 14.48 -2.95
CA TRP A 111 11.58 13.55 -1.88
C TRP A 111 12.79 12.69 -2.22
N LEU A 112 13.42 12.16 -1.17
CA LEU A 112 14.54 11.24 -1.28
C LEU A 112 14.44 10.16 -0.19
N ASP A 113 14.77 8.93 -0.56
CA ASP A 113 14.98 7.84 0.40
C ASP A 113 16.48 7.63 0.62
N ILE A 114 16.94 7.86 1.86
CA ILE A 114 18.28 7.49 2.30
C ILE A 114 18.13 6.46 3.42
N ASN A 115 18.58 5.23 3.19
CA ASN A 115 18.59 4.17 4.20
C ASN A 115 17.22 3.88 4.86
N ARG A 116 16.12 3.97 4.09
CA ARG A 116 14.73 3.83 4.55
C ARG A 116 14.25 5.02 5.38
N ASN A 117 14.93 6.15 5.35
CA ASN A 117 14.39 7.41 5.87
C ASN A 117 14.00 8.26 4.68
N ILE A 118 12.69 8.41 4.50
CA ILE A 118 12.12 9.23 3.45
C ILE A 118 12.06 10.66 3.97
N THR A 119 12.74 11.55 3.26
CA THR A 119 12.74 12.99 3.51
C THR A 119 12.00 13.66 2.37
N ILE A 120 10.96 14.42 2.71
CA ILE A 120 10.25 15.28 1.77
C ILE A 120 10.82 16.67 1.97
N TYR A 121 11.53 17.16 0.96
CA TYR A 121 12.15 18.48 0.98
C TYR A 121 11.16 19.58 0.66
N PHE A 122 10.13 19.25 -0.12
CA PHE A 122 9.20 20.24 -0.61
C PHE A 122 7.91 19.61 -1.14
N LEU A 123 6.79 20.31 -0.94
CA LEU A 123 5.48 20.00 -1.53
C LEU A 123 5.00 21.24 -2.27
N THR A 124 4.52 21.15 -3.52
CA THR A 124 3.97 22.29 -4.27
C THR A 124 2.49 22.53 -4.00
N GLY A 125 1.99 23.69 -4.41
CA GLY A 125 0.54 23.95 -4.54
C GLY A 125 -0.21 24.18 -3.23
N LEU A 126 0.51 24.27 -2.11
CA LEU A 126 -0.05 24.61 -0.80
C LEU A 126 -0.10 26.13 -0.61
N THR A 127 -0.86 26.59 0.39
CA THR A 127 -0.96 28.00 0.76
C THR A 127 -0.21 28.28 2.06
N ALA A 128 0.40 29.46 2.19
CA ALA A 128 1.13 29.88 3.37
C ALA A 128 0.28 29.90 4.66
N SER A 129 0.92 29.70 5.81
CA SER A 129 0.31 29.77 7.16
C SER A 129 -0.84 28.81 7.44
N LYS A 130 -1.04 27.76 6.63
CA LYS A 130 -2.12 26.78 6.79
C LYS A 130 -1.64 25.47 7.42
N ASN A 131 -2.55 24.79 8.10
CA ASN A 131 -2.34 23.44 8.62
C ASN A 131 -2.84 22.40 7.61
N TYR A 132 -2.00 21.42 7.29
CA TYR A 132 -2.35 20.36 6.35
C TYR A 132 -2.14 18.97 6.96
N THR A 133 -3.00 18.03 6.56
CA THR A 133 -2.77 16.59 6.66
C THR A 133 -2.51 16.07 5.25
N VAL A 134 -1.37 15.42 5.05
CA VAL A 134 -1.02 14.77 3.78
C VAL A 134 -0.88 13.28 3.98
N ARG A 135 -1.43 12.51 3.05
CA ARG A 135 -1.26 11.07 2.95
C ARG A 135 -0.37 10.74 1.76
N PHE A 136 0.63 9.92 2.05
CA PHE A 136 1.56 9.40 1.07
C PHE A 136 1.39 7.90 0.94
N LEU A 137 1.47 7.41 -0.29
CA LEU A 137 1.61 6.00 -0.60
C LEU A 137 3.03 5.77 -1.14
N VAL A 138 3.80 4.95 -0.43
CA VAL A 138 5.20 4.66 -0.74
C VAL A 138 5.33 3.21 -1.17
N PHE A 139 6.10 2.92 -2.23
CA PHE A 139 6.38 1.56 -2.71
C PHE A 139 7.70 1.43 -3.48
#